data_AF-A0A4Y7RPQ0-F1
#
_entry.id   AF-A0A4Y7RPQ0-F1
#
_cell.length_a   1.000
_cell.length_b   1.000
_cell.length_c   1.000
_cell.angle_alpha   90.00
_cell.angle_beta   90.00
_cell.angle_gamma   90.00
#
_symmetry.space_group_name_H-M   'P 1'
#
loop_
_entity.id
_entity.type
_entity.pdbx_description
1 polymer ?
#
loop_
_entity_poly.entity_id
_entity_poly.type
_entity_poly.pdbx_seq_one_letter_code
_entity_poly.pdbx_strand_id
1 'polypeptide(L)' 'MNYAVTNGAVLMQTYWQPGRADILKTTEEQVRGILQGAFPGRNIIGINAESVNLWGGGIHCITQHMPAS' A
#
# COMPACT_ATOMS: atom_id res chain seq x y z
N MET A 1 8.05 -5.19 -0.23
CA MET A 1 7.83 -4.05 -1.14
C MET A 1 6.83 -4.49 -2.22
N ASN A 2 5.62 -3.94 -2.21
CA ASN A 2 4.61 -4.14 -3.27
C ASN A 2 3.50 -3.07 -3.08
N TYR A 3 3.55 -1.99 -3.86
CA TYR A 3 2.62 -0.83 -3.81
C TYR A 3 2.55 -0.18 -5.20
N ALA A 4 1.47 0.54 -5.50
CA ALA A 4 1.30 1.25 -6.77
C ALA A 4 1.31 2.77 -6.56
N VAL A 5 1.96 3.49 -7.48
CA VAL A 5 2.15 4.95 -7.38
C VAL A 5 1.33 5.62 -8.49
N THR A 6 0.24 6.29 -8.10
CA THR A 6 -0.68 7.01 -9.00
C THR A 6 -0.44 8.51 -8.92
N ASN A 7 -1.01 9.30 -9.85
CA ASN A 7 -0.80 10.74 -9.93
C ASN A 7 -1.01 11.50 -8.61
N GLY A 8 -1.97 11.08 -7.77
CA GLY A 8 -2.30 11.74 -6.49
C GLY A 8 -2.17 10.85 -5.24
N ALA A 9 -1.89 9.56 -5.40
CA ALA A 9 -1.90 8.63 -4.28
C ALA A 9 -0.88 7.49 -4.44
N VAL A 10 -0.46 6.94 -3.32
CA VAL A 10 0.29 5.67 -3.26
C VAL A 10 -0.63 4.64 -2.60
N LEU A 11 -0.88 3.55 -3.33
CA LEU A 11 -1.68 2.42 -2.88
C LEU A 11 -0.74 1.39 -2.24
N MET A 12 -0.73 1.33 -0.92
CA MET A 12 0.02 0.34 -0.16
C MET A 12 -0.88 -0.80 0.32
N GLN A 13 -0.29 -1.95 0.60
CA GLN A 13 -0.99 -3.06 1.24
C GLN A 13 -1.26 -2.76 2.73
N THR A 14 -2.46 -3.09 3.21
CA THR A 14 -2.77 -3.16 4.65
C THR A 14 -2.94 -4.61 5.08
N TYR A 15 -2.41 -4.95 6.25
CA TYR A 15 -2.61 -6.22 6.94
C TYR A 15 -3.31 -6.05 8.29
N TRP A 16 -3.57 -4.80 8.66
CA TRP A 16 -4.29 -4.48 9.87
C TRP A 16 -5.79 -4.47 9.60
N GLN A 17 -6.55 -5.04 10.53
CA GLN A 17 -8.01 -4.95 10.57
C GLN A 17 -8.43 -5.04 12.04
N PRO A 18 -9.61 -4.51 12.41
CA PRO A 18 -10.13 -4.64 13.76
C PRO A 18 -10.07 -6.10 14.26
N GLY A 19 -9.54 -6.28 15.47
CA GLY A 19 -9.35 -7.61 16.08
C GLY A 19 -8.01 -8.29 15.78
N ARG A 20 -7.13 -7.71 14.96
CA ARG A 20 -5.75 -8.18 14.81
C ARG A 20 -4.79 -7.53 15.81
N ALA A 21 -3.61 -8.14 15.96
CA ALA A 21 -2.58 -7.70 16.90
C ALA A 21 -2.15 -6.25 16.65
N ASP A 22 -1.98 -5.49 17.74
CA ASP A 22 -1.59 -4.07 17.71
C ASP A 22 -0.26 -3.82 17.00
N ILE A 23 0.65 -4.81 17.02
CA ILE A 23 1.93 -4.71 16.32
C ILE A 23 1.74 -4.43 14.82
N LEU A 24 0.71 -5.00 14.18
CA LEU A 24 0.42 -4.77 12.78
C LEU A 24 -0.03 -3.34 12.52
N LYS A 25 -0.73 -2.73 13.47
CA LYS A 25 -1.13 -1.32 13.41
C LYS A 25 0.09 -0.40 13.45
N THR A 26 0.97 -0.61 14.44
CA THR A 26 2.19 0.19 14.60
C THR A 26 3.12 0.04 13.40
N THR A 27 3.28 -1.18 12.87
CA THR A 27 4.05 -1.41 11.64
C THR A 27 3.42 -0.70 10.44
N GLU A 28 2.10 -0.73 10.30
CA GLU A 28 1.42 -0.02 9.21
C GLU A 28 1.61 1.50 9.29
N GLU A 29 1.53 2.09 10.49
CA GLU A 29 1.76 3.51 10.72
C GLU A 29 3.20 3.92 10.34
N GLN A 30 4.19 3.09 10.70
CA GLN A 30 5.60 3.31 10.30
C GLN A 30 5.77 3.26 8.77
N VAL A 31 5.21 2.26 8.11
CA VAL A 31 5.27 2.13 6.65
C VAL A 31 4.59 3.32 5.97
N ARG A 32 3.41 3.73 6.46
CA ARG A 32 2.69 4.90 5.97
C ARG A 32 3.54 6.16 6.11
N GLY A 33 4.22 6.35 7.24
CA GLY A 33 5.14 7.48 7.45
C GLY A 33 6.31 7.50 6.47
N ILE A 34 6.93 6.35 6.22
CA ILE A 34 8.02 6.21 5.24
C ILE A 34 7.54 6.56 3.83
N LEU A 35 6.39 6.02 3.41
CA LEU A 35 5.83 6.29 2.09
C LEU A 35 5.39 7.75 1.95
N GLN A 36 4.85 8.36 3.01
CA GLN A 36 4.49 9.77 3.00
C GLN A 36 5.70 10.68 2.81
N GLY A 37 6.83 10.35 3.45
CA GLY A 37 8.09 11.07 3.27
C GLY A 37 8.70 10.89 1.88
N ALA A 38 8.60 9.68 1.31
CA ALA A 38 9.11 9.38 -0.02
C ALA A 38 8.27 10.02 -1.15
N PHE A 39 6.97 10.18 -0.94
CA PHE A 39 6.02 10.72 -1.93
C PHE A 39 5.26 11.92 -1.36
N PRO A 40 5.93 13.06 -1.12
CA PRO A 40 5.29 14.25 -0.59
C PRO A 40 4.16 14.72 -1.51
N GLY A 41 3.05 15.14 -0.92
CA GLY A 41 1.85 15.59 -1.64
C GLY A 41 0.97 14.48 -2.22
N ARG A 42 1.32 13.19 -2.03
CA ARG A 42 0.46 12.06 -2.39
C ARG A 42 -0.22 11.48 -1.16
N ASN A 43 -1.47 11.06 -1.33
CA ASN A 43 -2.24 10.37 -0.29
C ASN A 43 -1.80 8.91 -0.16
N ILE A 44 -1.54 8.44 1.06
CA ILE A 44 -1.17 7.04 1.31
C ILE A 44 -2.40 6.21 1.68
N ILE A 45 -2.85 5.37 0.77
CA ILE A 45 -4.08 4.59 0.88
C ILE A 45 -3.73 3.11 1.11
N GLY A 46 -4.28 2.53 2.17
CA GLY A 46 -4.12 1.11 2.48
C GLY A 46 -5.22 0.28 1.79
N ILE A 47 -4.83 -0.77 1.06
CA ILE A 47 -5.74 -1.72 0.41
C ILE A 47 -5.46 -3.12 0.96
N ASN A 48 -6.52 -3.83 1.39
CA ASN A 48 -6.37 -5.23 1.77
C ASN A 48 -6.04 -6.03 0.51
N ALA A 49 -4.79 -6.50 0.43
CA ALA A 49 -4.26 -7.24 -0.71
C ALA A 49 -4.01 -8.72 -0.38
N GLU A 50 -4.50 -9.22 0.77
CA GLU A 50 -4.21 -10.58 1.25
C GLU A 50 -4.61 -11.65 0.25
N SER A 51 -5.76 -11.50 -0.41
CA SER A 51 -6.17 -12.43 -1.46
C SER A 51 -5.11 -12.53 -2.56
N VAL A 52 -4.67 -11.40 -3.11
CA VAL A 52 -3.65 -11.36 -4.17
C VAL A 52 -2.30 -11.89 -3.68
N ASN A 53 -1.93 -11.58 -2.44
CA ASN A 53 -0.67 -12.03 -1.84
C ASN A 53 -0.65 -13.56 -1.66
N LEU A 54 -1.78 -14.16 -1.27
CA LEU A 54 -1.91 -15.62 -1.14
C LEU A 54 -1.78 -16.36 -2.48
N TRP A 55 -2.13 -15.70 -3.59
CA TRP A 55 -1.91 -16.20 -4.95
C TRP A 55 -0.50 -15.88 -5.51
N GLY A 56 0.42 -15.38 -4.67
CA GLY A 56 1.81 -15.12 -5.02
C GLY A 56 2.07 -13.74 -5.65
N GLY A 57 1.09 -12.85 -5.67
CA GLY A 57 1.20 -11.51 -6.24
C GLY A 57 1.23 -10.40 -5.19
N GLY A 58 0.83 -9.21 -5.63
CA GLY A 58 0.50 -8.06 -4.81
C GLY A 58 0.05 -6.90 -5.70
N ILE A 59 -0.39 -5.79 -5.10
CA ILE A 59 -0.86 -4.57 -5.79
C ILE A 59 -0.01 -4.23 -7.03
N HIS A 60 1.30 -4.03 -6.89
CA HIS A 60 2.19 -3.68 -7.99
C HIS A 60 2.21 -4.75 -9.11
N CYS A 61 2.14 -6.03 -8.74
CA CYS A 61 2.21 -7.14 -9.69
C CYS A 61 0.98 -7.23 -10.59
N ILE A 62 -0.16 -6.65 -10.17
CA ILE A 62 -1.44 -6.71 -10.90
C ILE A 62 -1.86 -5.35 -11.48
N THR A 63 -1.01 -4.33 -11.34
CA THR A 63 -1.26 -2.99 -11.87
C THR A 63 -0.29 -2.68 -13.00
N GLN A 64 -0.78 -2.00 -14.05
CA GLN A 64 0.07 -1.42 -15.08
C GLN A 64 -0.31 0.05 -15.29
N HIS A 65 0.67 0.94 -15.25
CA HIS A 65 0.45 2.37 -15.45
C HIS A 65 0.49 2.71 -16.93
N MET A 66 -0.45 3.53 -17.38
CA MET A 66 -0.44 4.16 -18.69
C MET A 66 -0.21 5.66 -18.53
N PRO A 67 0.89 6.22 -19.08
CA PRO A 67 1.09 7.67 -19.13
C PRO A 67 -0.04 8.35 -19.91
N ALA A 68 -0.40 9.57 -19.50
CA ALA A 68 -1.52 10.30 -20.10
C ALA A 68 -1.20 10.87 -21.49
N SER A 69 0.08 11.11 -21.78
CA SER A 69 0.59 11.72 -23.03
C SER A 69 2.08 11.52 -23.15
#